data_AF-A0A0B5ENF8-F1
#
_entry.id   AF-A0A0B5ENF8-F1
#
_cell.length_a   1.000
_cell.length_b   1.000
_cell.length_c   1.000
_cell.angle_alpha   90.00
_cell.angle_beta   90.00
_cell.angle_gamma   90.00
#
_symmetry.space_group_name_H-M   'P 1'
#
loop_
_entity.id
_entity.type
_entity.pdbx_description
1 polymer ?
#
loop_
_entity_poly.entity_id
_entity_poly.type
_entity_poly.pdbx_seq_one_letter_code
_entity_poly.pdbx_strand_id
1 'polypeptide(L)'
;MAADHNAARQVDDFARRQSDRPFTAPPRRRRSDANPQNKGAKFANAGAAVGGFVGAMGGSFVPPVNVTVNNTKNSPARSHAEGLLPSPEFTSPAQVRNYCNSLRASAVTLSIEVAMGAEILKGILAVVPDPDGRPFGSRLRAQKVARKMQKSADALRDAAKNAAACYSVFQQEYEEEINRVRHRARKPKQPVMNWAQQ
;
A
#
# COMPACT_ATOMS: atom_id res chain seq x y z
N MET A 1 20.27 49.95 -41.66
CA MET A 1 19.50 49.90 -40.40
C MET A 1 18.01 49.82 -40.74
N ALA A 2 17.43 48.61 -40.85
CA ALA A 2 15.98 48.38 -40.92
C ALA A 2 15.67 46.86 -40.98
N ALA A 3 15.62 46.17 -39.84
CA ALA A 3 15.18 44.77 -39.80
C ALA A 3 14.43 44.37 -38.50
N ASP A 4 13.98 45.33 -37.67
CA ASP A 4 13.37 45.03 -36.36
C ASP A 4 11.83 45.23 -36.29
N HIS A 5 11.18 45.71 -37.35
CA HIS A 5 9.76 46.10 -37.30
C HIS A 5 8.76 44.95 -37.54
N ASN A 6 9.21 43.71 -37.76
CA ASN A 6 8.34 42.61 -38.18
C ASN A 6 7.99 41.63 -37.03
N ALA A 7 8.89 41.46 -36.05
CA ALA A 7 8.69 40.53 -34.94
C ALA A 7 7.63 41.04 -33.94
N ALA A 8 7.62 42.35 -33.63
CA ALA A 8 6.67 42.93 -32.68
C ALA A 8 5.21 42.79 -33.16
N ARG A 9 4.96 42.92 -34.48
CA ARG A 9 3.62 42.73 -35.06
C ARG A 9 3.12 41.29 -34.95
N GLN A 10 4.01 40.30 -35.09
CA GLN A 10 3.62 38.90 -34.95
C GLN A 10 3.22 38.54 -33.51
N VAL A 11 3.85 39.14 -32.51
CA VAL A 11 3.53 38.88 -31.10
C VAL A 11 2.21 39.52 -30.69
N ASP A 12 1.94 40.76 -31.14
CA ASP A 12 0.66 41.44 -30.89
C ASP A 12 -0.53 40.72 -31.55
N ASP A 13 -0.34 40.20 -32.78
CA ASP A 13 -1.37 39.40 -33.46
C ASP A 13 -1.62 38.05 -32.78
N PHE A 14 -0.61 37.46 -32.15
CA PHE A 14 -0.77 36.19 -31.42
C PHE A 14 -1.52 36.38 -30.10
N ALA A 15 -1.24 37.47 -29.38
CA ALA A 15 -1.92 37.82 -28.13
C ALA A 15 -3.41 38.13 -28.38
N ARG A 16 -3.73 38.87 -29.44
CA ARG A 16 -5.13 39.17 -29.82
C ARG A 16 -5.93 37.93 -30.24
N ARG A 17 -5.30 36.94 -30.88
CA ARG A 17 -5.96 35.67 -31.25
C ARG A 17 -6.31 34.79 -30.06
N GLN A 18 -5.65 34.96 -28.91
CA GLN A 18 -5.96 34.19 -27.70
C GLN A 18 -7.14 34.77 -26.90
N SER A 19 -7.38 36.08 -26.97
CA SER A 19 -8.48 36.74 -26.27
C SER A 19 -9.86 36.56 -26.93
N ASP A 20 -9.91 36.27 -28.24
CA ASP A 20 -11.17 36.14 -29.00
C ASP A 20 -11.71 34.70 -29.09
N ARG A 21 -11.19 33.75 -28.30
CA ARG A 21 -11.70 32.38 -28.29
C ARG A 21 -12.75 32.20 -27.17
N PRO A 22 -14.04 31.98 -27.50
CA PRO A 22 -15.03 31.59 -26.50
C PRO A 22 -14.62 30.24 -25.88
N PHE A 23 -14.49 30.20 -24.56
CA PHE A 23 -14.24 28.97 -23.81
C PHE A 23 -15.39 27.98 -24.05
N THR A 24 -15.14 26.99 -24.89
CA THR A 24 -16.07 25.90 -25.18
C THR A 24 -15.64 24.70 -24.36
N ALA A 25 -16.42 24.36 -23.33
CA ALA A 25 -16.14 23.22 -22.46
C ALA A 25 -16.14 21.90 -23.27
N PRO A 26 -15.19 20.98 -23.01
CA PRO A 26 -15.17 19.68 -23.69
C PRO A 26 -16.41 18.83 -23.35
N PRO A 27 -16.97 18.08 -24.31
CA PRO A 27 -18.20 17.33 -24.10
C PRO A 27 -17.99 16.19 -23.08
N ARG A 28 -18.74 16.27 -21.96
CA ARG A 28 -18.97 15.15 -21.04
C ARG A 28 -19.63 14.01 -21.82
N ARG A 29 -19.00 12.83 -21.85
CA ARG A 29 -19.63 11.57 -22.29
C ARG A 29 -20.86 11.29 -21.41
N ARG A 30 -22.03 11.72 -21.88
CA ARG A 30 -23.33 11.23 -21.41
C ARG A 30 -23.63 9.92 -22.14
N ARG A 31 -23.65 8.82 -21.39
CA ARG A 31 -24.36 7.60 -21.79
C ARG A 31 -25.85 7.89 -21.60
N SER A 32 -26.63 7.75 -22.66
CA SER A 32 -28.08 7.74 -22.60
C SER A 32 -28.61 6.39 -23.13
N ASP A 33 -29.63 5.91 -22.41
CA ASP A 33 -30.65 4.93 -22.77
C ASP A 33 -30.42 3.43 -22.54
N ALA A 34 -30.93 2.95 -21.39
CA ALA A 34 -31.83 1.79 -21.31
C ALA A 34 -32.56 1.71 -19.95
N ASN A 35 -33.87 1.97 -20.01
CA ASN A 35 -35.02 1.42 -19.25
C ASN A 35 -34.90 1.04 -17.74
N PRO A 36 -35.88 1.43 -16.87
CA PRO A 36 -35.82 1.24 -15.42
C PRO A 36 -36.70 0.06 -14.96
N GLN A 37 -36.12 -1.09 -14.63
CA GLN A 37 -36.75 -2.06 -13.73
C GLN A 37 -35.77 -3.16 -13.32
N ASN A 38 -35.85 -3.54 -12.05
CA ASN A 38 -35.15 -4.65 -11.39
C ASN A 38 -33.62 -4.54 -11.27
N LYS A 39 -33.17 -4.13 -10.08
CA LYS A 39 -32.08 -4.84 -9.37
C LYS A 39 -32.25 -4.66 -7.87
N GLY A 40 -32.78 -5.71 -7.26
CA GLY A 40 -32.94 -5.85 -5.83
C GLY A 40 -31.62 -5.80 -5.06
N ALA A 41 -31.80 -5.46 -3.78
CA ALA A 41 -30.89 -5.60 -2.66
C ALA A 41 -29.62 -6.46 -2.92
N LYS A 42 -28.48 -5.80 -3.08
CA LYS A 42 -27.14 -6.43 -2.99
C LYS A 42 -26.35 -5.98 -1.75
N PHE A 43 -27.05 -5.65 -0.67
CA PHE A 43 -26.41 -5.42 0.64
C PHE A 43 -27.07 -6.21 1.78
N ALA A 44 -27.85 -7.24 1.46
CA ALA A 44 -28.57 -8.04 2.45
C ALA A 44 -28.01 -9.47 2.64
N ASN A 45 -26.77 -9.74 2.19
CA ASN A 45 -26.12 -11.02 2.53
C ASN A 45 -24.58 -10.92 2.46
N ALA A 46 -24.01 -10.24 3.45
CA ALA A 46 -22.62 -10.48 3.87
C ALA A 46 -22.54 -10.47 5.41
N GLY A 47 -23.64 -10.90 6.04
CA GLY A 47 -23.79 -11.15 7.47
C GLY A 47 -24.15 -12.63 7.67
N ALA A 48 -23.28 -13.52 7.21
CA ALA A 48 -23.34 -14.96 7.47
C ALA A 48 -22.00 -15.62 7.09
N ALA A 49 -20.92 -15.10 7.68
CA ALA A 49 -19.71 -15.86 7.96
C ALA A 49 -19.24 -15.51 9.38
N VAL A 50 -20.19 -15.64 10.33
CA VAL A 50 -19.92 -16.15 11.68
C VAL A 50 -19.36 -17.57 11.50
N GLY A 51 -18.31 -18.06 12.15
CA GLY A 51 -17.47 -17.61 13.25
C GLY A 51 -16.25 -18.57 13.30
N GLY A 52 -15.34 -18.54 14.26
CA GLY A 52 -15.27 -17.79 15.49
C GLY A 52 -13.99 -18.14 16.26
N PHE A 53 -13.70 -17.31 17.26
CA PHE A 53 -13.05 -17.75 18.49
C PHE A 53 -13.90 -17.24 19.65
N VAL A 54 -15.01 -17.95 19.90
CA VAL A 54 -15.64 -18.01 21.22
C VAL A 54 -16.16 -19.43 21.41
N GLY A 55 -15.46 -20.20 22.24
CA GLY A 55 -16.04 -21.18 23.16
C GLY A 55 -16.71 -22.46 22.62
N ALA A 56 -16.01 -23.58 22.87
CA ALA A 56 -16.51 -24.91 23.25
C ALA A 56 -16.97 -25.93 22.18
N MET A 57 -16.28 -27.09 22.27
CA MET A 57 -16.67 -28.46 21.89
C MET A 57 -16.98 -28.78 20.42
N GLY A 58 -16.19 -29.71 19.88
CA GLY A 58 -16.51 -30.45 18.65
C GLY A 58 -15.41 -30.33 17.61
N GLY A 59 -14.67 -31.43 17.43
CA GLY A 59 -13.42 -31.46 16.68
C GLY A 59 -13.51 -30.86 15.29
N SER A 60 -12.57 -29.95 14.99
CA SER A 60 -12.28 -29.54 13.62
C SER A 60 -10.80 -29.23 13.50
N PHE A 61 -10.12 -30.20 12.90
CA PHE A 61 -8.91 -30.13 12.09
C PHE A 61 -8.36 -28.72 11.84
N VAL A 62 -7.60 -28.22 12.81
CA VAL A 62 -6.53 -27.26 12.56
C VAL A 62 -5.28 -28.11 12.32
N PRO A 63 -4.67 -28.10 11.12
CA PRO A 63 -3.46 -28.88 10.88
C PRO A 63 -2.39 -28.44 11.90
N PRO A 64 -1.77 -29.37 12.64
CA PRO A 64 -0.73 -29.01 13.60
C PRO A 64 0.49 -28.47 12.85
N VAL A 65 0.79 -27.19 13.06
CA VAL A 65 2.07 -26.60 12.67
C VAL A 65 3.09 -27.03 13.73
N ASN A 66 3.92 -28.01 13.40
CA ASN A 66 5.07 -28.39 14.21
C ASN A 66 6.11 -27.25 14.15
N VAL A 67 6.27 -26.49 15.23
CA VAL A 67 7.38 -25.55 15.40
C VAL A 67 8.43 -26.21 16.28
N THR A 68 9.44 -26.82 15.68
CA THR A 68 10.61 -27.34 16.39
C THR A 68 11.56 -26.18 16.69
N VAL A 69 11.60 -25.73 17.94
CA VAL A 69 12.57 -24.73 18.42
C VAL A 69 13.80 -25.47 18.96
N ASN A 70 14.88 -25.50 18.18
CA ASN A 70 16.16 -26.00 18.68
C ASN A 70 16.94 -24.86 19.36
N ASN A 71 16.71 -24.69 20.66
CA ASN A 71 17.36 -23.66 21.48
C ASN A 71 18.79 -24.09 21.86
N THR A 72 19.80 -23.58 21.15
CA THR A 72 21.20 -23.77 21.57
C THR A 72 21.78 -22.44 22.11
N LYS A 73 21.78 -22.38 23.45
CA LYS A 73 22.71 -21.63 24.33
C LYS A 73 22.75 -20.09 24.27
N ASN A 74 22.14 -19.53 25.32
CA ASN A 74 22.73 -18.56 26.25
C ASN A 74 23.16 -17.19 25.69
N SER A 75 22.22 -16.24 25.65
CA SER A 75 22.50 -14.81 25.69
C SER A 75 21.38 -14.10 26.49
N PRO A 76 21.71 -13.09 27.31
CA PRO A 76 20.76 -12.47 28.23
C PRO A 76 19.63 -11.82 27.43
N ALA A 77 18.40 -12.02 27.90
CA ALA A 77 17.16 -11.56 27.30
C ALA A 77 17.17 -10.05 27.01
N ARG A 78 17.67 -9.68 25.83
CA ARG A 78 17.17 -8.49 25.14
C ARG A 78 15.74 -8.83 24.77
N SER A 79 14.82 -7.96 25.17
CA SER A 79 13.43 -8.01 24.72
C SER A 79 13.43 -8.35 23.23
N HIS A 80 13.01 -9.56 22.90
CA HIS A 80 12.95 -10.04 21.53
C HIS A 80 11.89 -9.17 20.86
N ALA A 81 12.35 -8.10 20.23
CA ALA A 81 11.62 -7.46 19.15
C ALA A 81 11.64 -8.49 18.01
N GLU A 82 10.79 -9.52 18.13
CA GLU A 82 10.41 -10.33 16.99
C GLU A 82 9.83 -9.33 16.00
N GLY A 83 10.67 -8.91 15.05
CA GLY A 83 10.37 -7.78 14.19
C GLY A 83 9.05 -8.05 13.45
N LEU A 84 8.23 -7.02 13.30
CA LEU A 84 7.05 -7.06 12.40
C LEU A 84 7.42 -7.45 10.97
N LEU A 85 8.71 -7.33 10.63
CA LEU A 85 9.28 -7.68 9.35
C LEU A 85 10.19 -8.89 9.52
N PRO A 86 10.24 -9.79 8.52
CA PRO A 86 11.26 -10.82 8.48
C PRO A 86 12.65 -10.18 8.48
N SER A 87 13.67 -10.91 8.95
CA SER A 87 15.05 -10.45 8.87
C SER A 87 15.41 -10.04 7.44
N PRO A 88 16.08 -8.89 7.24
CA PRO A 88 16.42 -8.38 5.91
C PRO A 88 17.53 -9.21 5.27
N GLU A 89 17.16 -10.35 4.72
CA GLU A 89 18.03 -11.21 3.91
C GLU A 89 17.78 -10.92 2.42
N PHE A 90 18.81 -10.53 1.68
CA PHE A 90 18.69 -10.14 0.26
C PHE A 90 19.61 -10.95 -0.65
N THR A 91 19.72 -12.25 -0.37
CA THR A 91 20.59 -13.18 -1.14
C THR A 91 19.94 -13.72 -2.41
N SER A 92 18.62 -13.55 -2.58
CA SER A 92 17.91 -14.00 -3.76
C SER A 92 16.76 -13.07 -4.17
N PRO A 93 16.38 -13.01 -5.47
CA PRO A 93 15.25 -12.20 -5.94
C PRO A 93 13.92 -12.56 -5.26
N ALA A 94 13.75 -13.82 -4.84
CA ALA A 94 12.58 -14.26 -4.09
C ALA A 94 12.53 -13.63 -2.69
N GLN A 95 13.67 -13.49 -2.02
CA GLN A 95 13.74 -12.85 -0.70
C GLN A 95 13.43 -11.35 -0.77
N VAL A 96 13.91 -10.64 -1.80
CA VAL A 96 13.56 -9.22 -2.04
C VAL A 96 12.04 -9.05 -2.17
N ARG A 97 11.39 -9.89 -2.99
CA ARG A 97 9.93 -9.89 -3.15
C ARG A 97 9.21 -10.14 -1.83
N ASN A 98 9.64 -11.16 -1.10
CA ASN A 98 9.01 -11.56 0.16
C ASN A 98 9.12 -10.44 1.20
N TYR A 99 10.29 -9.80 1.32
CA TYR A 99 10.49 -8.68 2.23
C TYR A 99 9.59 -7.49 1.89
N CYS A 100 9.55 -7.07 0.62
CA CYS A 100 8.69 -5.98 0.17
C CYS A 100 7.20 -6.26 0.39
N ASN A 101 6.75 -7.51 0.19
CA ASN A 101 5.37 -7.92 0.44
C ASN A 101 5.03 -7.90 1.93
N SER A 102 5.93 -8.39 2.79
CA SER A 102 5.75 -8.34 4.25
C SER A 102 5.72 -6.90 4.77
N LEU A 103 6.59 -6.03 4.24
CA LEU A 103 6.57 -4.60 4.56
C LEU A 103 5.27 -3.93 4.11
N ARG A 104 4.79 -4.23 2.91
CA ARG A 104 3.51 -3.71 2.43
C ARG A 104 2.34 -4.16 3.31
N ALA A 105 2.29 -5.44 3.68
CA ALA A 105 1.23 -5.98 4.52
C ALA A 105 1.24 -5.36 5.93
N SER A 106 2.39 -5.37 6.60
CA SER A 106 2.54 -4.80 7.94
C SER A 106 2.23 -3.29 7.97
N ALA A 107 2.74 -2.51 7.01
CA ALA A 107 2.50 -1.08 6.96
C ALA A 107 1.03 -0.73 6.70
N VAL A 108 0.31 -1.49 5.86
CA VAL A 108 -1.14 -1.29 5.66
C VAL A 108 -1.91 -1.57 6.95
N THR A 109 -1.64 -2.70 7.61
CA THR A 109 -2.29 -3.05 8.87
C THR A 109 -2.04 -1.99 9.95
N LEU A 110 -0.77 -1.61 10.14
CA LEU A 110 -0.39 -0.56 11.09
C LEU A 110 -1.06 0.78 10.75
N SER A 111 -1.23 1.12 9.46
CA SER A 111 -1.90 2.37 9.08
C SER A 111 -3.35 2.44 9.55
N ILE A 112 -4.04 1.30 9.58
CA ILE A 112 -5.44 1.22 10.04
C ILE A 112 -5.49 1.38 11.55
N GLU A 113 -4.62 0.68 12.27
CA GLU A 113 -4.52 0.77 13.74
C GLU A 113 -4.15 2.19 14.19
N VAL A 114 -3.18 2.82 13.53
CA VAL A 114 -2.76 4.20 13.82
C VAL A 114 -3.89 5.20 13.52
N ALA A 115 -4.66 5.01 12.45
CA ALA A 115 -5.80 5.85 12.13
C ALA A 115 -6.93 5.71 13.18
N MET A 116 -7.22 4.48 13.63
CA MET A 116 -8.16 4.26 14.74
C MET A 116 -7.66 4.89 16.03
N GLY A 117 -6.36 4.75 16.33
CA GLY A 117 -5.71 5.39 17.48
C GLY A 117 -5.82 6.92 17.44
N ALA A 118 -5.76 7.53 16.26
CA ALA A 118 -5.95 8.97 16.09
C ALA A 118 -7.34 9.44 16.51
N GLU A 119 -8.41 8.71 16.14
CA GLU A 119 -9.78 9.07 16.52
C GLU A 119 -10.07 8.78 17.99
N ILE A 120 -9.55 7.69 18.56
CA ILE A 120 -9.65 7.42 20.01
C ILE A 120 -8.96 8.55 20.79
N LEU A 121 -7.74 8.92 20.40
CA LEU A 121 -6.97 9.99 21.04
C LEU A 121 -7.71 11.33 20.97
N LYS A 122 -8.30 11.64 19.81
CA LYS A 122 -9.10 12.86 19.63
C LYS A 122 -10.33 12.87 20.54
N GLY A 123 -11.04 11.74 20.66
CA GLY A 123 -12.20 11.59 21.53
C GLY A 123 -11.85 11.81 23.00
N ILE A 124 -10.75 11.19 23.47
CA ILE A 124 -10.26 11.33 24.84
C ILE A 124 -9.79 12.76 25.12
N LEU A 125 -9.06 13.39 24.21
CA LEU A 125 -8.56 14.75 24.45
C LEU A 125 -9.67 15.81 24.37
N ALA A 126 -10.74 15.56 23.61
CA ALA A 126 -11.85 16.50 23.45
C ALA A 126 -12.71 16.68 24.70
N VAL A 127 -12.68 15.74 25.66
CA VAL A 127 -13.39 15.85 26.95
C VAL A 127 -12.58 16.58 28.02
N VAL A 128 -11.28 16.81 27.81
CA VAL A 128 -10.44 17.56 28.75
C VAL A 128 -10.84 19.05 28.71
N PRO A 129 -11.12 19.71 29.85
CA PRO A 129 -11.44 21.13 29.86
C PRO A 129 -10.30 22.00 29.27
N ASP A 130 -10.66 23.10 28.62
CA ASP A 130 -9.67 24.07 28.14
C ASP A 130 -9.15 24.92 29.32
N PRO A 131 -7.84 25.04 29.56
CA PRO A 131 -7.28 25.91 30.60
C PRO A 131 -7.72 27.38 30.47
N ASP A 132 -7.96 27.85 29.24
CA ASP A 132 -8.39 29.23 28.97
C ASP A 132 -9.92 29.40 29.09
N GLY A 133 -10.66 28.36 29.48
CA GLY A 133 -12.13 28.39 29.61
C GLY A 133 -12.90 28.49 28.29
N ARG A 134 -12.25 28.29 27.14
CA ARG A 134 -12.90 28.41 25.83
C ARG A 134 -13.84 27.23 25.58
N PRO A 135 -15.10 27.46 25.16
CA PRO A 135 -16.12 26.40 25.03
C PRO A 135 -15.84 25.34 23.94
N PHE A 136 -14.82 25.53 23.10
CA PHE A 136 -14.40 24.57 22.06
C PHE A 136 -12.88 24.41 21.90
N GLY A 137 -12.05 25.12 22.67
CA GLY A 137 -10.63 25.13 22.39
C GLY A 137 -9.94 23.81 22.72
N SER A 138 -10.50 23.02 23.64
CA SER A 138 -10.12 21.61 23.85
C SER A 138 -10.25 20.77 22.58
N ARG A 139 -11.41 20.82 21.89
CA ARG A 139 -11.64 20.07 20.65
C ARG A 139 -10.64 20.45 19.55
N LEU A 140 -10.31 21.74 19.45
CA LEU A 140 -9.34 22.22 18.46
C LEU A 140 -7.92 21.72 18.77
N ARG A 141 -7.52 21.71 20.05
CA ARG A 141 -6.22 21.16 20.50
C ARG A 141 -6.16 19.65 20.28
N ALA A 142 -7.21 18.92 20.65
CA ALA A 142 -7.36 17.49 20.40
C ALA A 142 -7.21 17.17 18.91
N GLN A 143 -7.86 17.94 18.03
CA GLN A 143 -7.73 17.79 16.58
C GLN A 143 -6.29 18.03 16.11
N LYS A 144 -5.58 19.03 16.64
CA LYS A 144 -4.17 19.30 16.28
C LYS A 144 -3.27 18.11 16.62
N VAL A 145 -3.47 17.49 17.79
CA VAL A 145 -2.71 16.30 18.20
C VAL A 145 -3.08 15.10 17.33
N ALA A 146 -4.37 14.82 17.17
CA ALA A 146 -4.87 13.71 16.36
C ALA A 146 -4.42 13.81 14.89
N ARG A 147 -4.32 15.01 14.33
CA ARG A 147 -3.78 15.24 12.97
C ARG A 147 -2.35 14.73 12.80
N LYS A 148 -1.51 14.77 13.85
CA LYS A 148 -0.14 14.21 13.77
C LYS A 148 -0.19 12.70 13.66
N MET A 149 -1.06 12.05 14.43
CA MET A 149 -1.27 10.61 14.36
C MET A 149 -1.86 10.18 13.02
N GLN A 150 -2.86 10.92 12.51
CA GLN A 150 -3.42 10.68 11.19
C GLN A 150 -2.36 10.79 10.08
N LYS A 151 -1.47 11.80 10.17
CA LYS A 151 -0.34 11.94 9.23
C LYS A 151 0.61 10.74 9.28
N SER A 152 0.83 10.15 10.46
CA SER A 152 1.62 8.92 10.59
C SER A 152 0.94 7.73 9.89
N ALA A 153 -0.38 7.60 10.00
CA ALA A 153 -1.14 6.58 9.26
C ALA A 153 -1.00 6.76 7.75
N ASP A 154 -1.06 7.99 7.25
CA ASP A 154 -0.88 8.28 5.82
C ASP A 154 0.56 7.99 5.36
N ALA A 155 1.57 8.33 6.17
CA ALA A 155 2.97 7.99 5.90
C ALA A 155 3.20 6.47 5.82
N LEU A 156 2.51 5.66 6.64
CA LEU A 156 2.56 4.21 6.57
C LEU A 156 1.95 3.68 5.26
N ARG A 157 0.85 4.29 4.78
CA ARG A 157 0.27 3.95 3.48
C ARG A 157 1.22 4.28 2.33
N ASP A 158 1.91 5.41 2.42
CA ASP A 158 2.91 5.78 1.42
C ASP A 158 4.14 4.87 1.48
N ALA A 159 4.58 4.46 2.67
CA ALA A 159 5.60 3.43 2.83
C ALA A 159 5.19 2.11 2.15
N ALA A 160 3.93 1.69 2.31
CA ALA A 160 3.40 0.49 1.64
C ALA A 160 3.36 0.61 0.09
N LYS A 161 3.09 1.81 -0.43
CA LYS A 161 3.18 2.10 -1.87
C LYS A 161 4.62 2.02 -2.36
N ASN A 162 5.54 2.67 -1.65
CA ASN A 162 6.96 2.68 -1.98
C ASN A 162 7.57 1.27 -1.90
N ALA A 163 7.12 0.43 -0.95
CA ALA A 163 7.55 -0.97 -0.88
C ALA A 163 7.17 -1.78 -2.13
N ALA A 164 5.98 -1.57 -2.68
CA ALA A 164 5.59 -2.21 -3.94
C ALA A 164 6.35 -1.63 -5.13
N ALA A 165 6.51 -0.31 -5.20
CA ALA A 165 7.27 0.35 -6.25
C ALA A 165 8.73 -0.11 -6.26
N CYS A 166 9.35 -0.28 -5.08
CA CYS A 166 10.70 -0.80 -4.92
C CYS A 166 10.87 -2.15 -5.63
N TYR A 167 9.96 -3.10 -5.42
CA TYR A 167 10.06 -4.39 -6.10
C TYR A 167 9.84 -4.28 -7.61
N SER A 168 8.93 -3.41 -8.07
CA SER A 168 8.72 -3.18 -9.50
C SER A 168 9.94 -2.57 -10.19
N VAL A 169 10.61 -1.60 -9.55
CA VAL A 169 11.86 -1.01 -10.05
C VAL A 169 12.99 -2.04 -10.01
N PHE A 170 13.10 -2.83 -8.94
CA PHE A 170 14.06 -3.93 -8.87
C PHE A 170 13.88 -4.92 -10.03
N GLN A 171 12.64 -5.23 -10.41
CA GLN A 171 12.38 -6.08 -11.57
C GLN A 171 12.87 -5.43 -12.86
N GLN A 172 12.59 -4.14 -13.08
CA GLN A 172 12.98 -3.42 -14.31
C GLN A 172 14.50 -3.30 -14.46
N GLU A 173 15.20 -2.94 -13.39
CA GLU A 173 16.64 -2.63 -13.42
C GLU A 173 17.52 -3.88 -13.38
N TYR A 174 17.02 -5.00 -12.84
CA TYR A 174 17.80 -6.23 -12.66
C TYR A 174 17.27 -7.43 -13.45
N GLU A 175 16.26 -7.24 -14.33
CA GLU A 175 15.67 -8.35 -15.09
C GLU A 175 16.71 -9.06 -15.97
N GLU A 176 17.57 -8.29 -16.62
CA GLU A 176 18.59 -8.79 -17.53
C GLU A 176 19.66 -9.60 -16.77
N GLU A 177 20.13 -9.09 -15.64
CA GLU A 177 21.10 -9.75 -14.77
C GLU A 177 20.52 -11.04 -14.17
N ILE A 178 19.28 -10.98 -13.67
CA ILE A 178 18.62 -12.13 -13.05
C ILE A 178 18.38 -13.21 -14.10
N ASN A 179 17.89 -12.86 -15.29
CA ASN A 179 17.65 -13.83 -16.35
C ASN A 179 18.98 -14.41 -16.87
N ARG A 180 20.02 -13.59 -17.05
CA ARG A 180 21.38 -14.05 -17.44
C ARG A 180 21.96 -15.04 -16.41
N VAL A 181 21.83 -14.76 -15.13
CA VAL A 181 22.28 -15.67 -14.05
C VAL A 181 21.41 -16.93 -13.99
N ARG A 182 20.09 -16.82 -14.18
CA ARG A 182 19.17 -17.96 -14.21
C ARG A 182 19.43 -18.90 -15.38
N HIS A 183 19.77 -18.36 -16.56
CA HIS A 183 20.19 -19.16 -17.72
C HIS A 183 21.53 -19.85 -17.49
N ARG A 184 22.47 -19.20 -16.77
CA ARG A 184 23.73 -19.85 -16.34
C ARG A 184 23.52 -20.92 -15.26
N ALA A 185 22.61 -20.71 -14.32
CA ALA A 185 22.39 -21.62 -13.19
C ALA A 185 21.58 -22.87 -13.56
N ARG A 186 20.74 -22.79 -14.59
CA ARG A 186 19.95 -23.94 -15.08
C ARG A 186 20.82 -24.83 -15.96
N LYS A 187 21.61 -25.73 -15.34
CA LYS A 187 22.31 -26.80 -16.08
C LYS A 187 21.29 -27.56 -16.94
N PRO A 188 21.53 -27.74 -18.25
CA PRO A 188 20.66 -28.57 -19.08
C PRO A 188 20.60 -29.96 -18.44
N LYS A 189 19.39 -30.40 -18.09
CA LYS A 189 19.15 -31.77 -17.61
C LYS A 189 19.52 -32.69 -18.76
N GLN A 190 20.73 -33.27 -18.72
CA GLN A 190 21.15 -34.18 -19.78
C GLN A 190 20.12 -35.32 -19.84
N PRO A 191 19.61 -35.65 -21.05
CA PRO A 191 18.73 -36.80 -21.20
C PRO A 191 19.48 -38.04 -20.71
N VAL A 192 18.96 -38.66 -19.65
CA VAL A 192 19.49 -39.90 -19.11
C VAL A 192 19.21 -40.97 -20.17
N MET A 193 20.23 -41.34 -20.95
CA MET A 193 20.15 -42.47 -21.88
C MET A 193 19.90 -43.74 -21.06
N ASN A 194 18.69 -44.28 -21.17
CA ASN A 194 18.34 -45.57 -20.57
C ASN A 194 18.92 -46.68 -21.44
N TRP A 195 20.09 -47.18 -21.04
CA TRP A 195 20.75 -48.34 -21.66
C TRP A 195 20.00 -49.67 -21.48
N ALA A 196 18.90 -49.69 -20.72
CA ALA A 196 18.08 -50.87 -20.44
C ALA A 196 17.01 -51.16 -21.50
N GLN A 197 17.04 -50.50 -22.66
CA GLN A 197 16.08 -50.66 -23.76
C GLN A 197 16.71 -51.17 -25.07
N GLN A 198 17.81 -51.92 -25.01
CA GLN A 198 18.38 -52.63 -26.18
C GLN A 198 18.12 -54.12 -26.11
#